data_AF-A0A381XCC8-F1
#
_entry.id   AF-A0A381XCC8-F1
#
_cell.length_a   1.000
_cell.length_b   1.000
_cell.length_c   1.000
_cell.angle_alpha   90.00
_cell.angle_beta   90.00
_cell.angle_gamma   90.00
#
_symmetry.space_group_name_H-M   'P 1'
#
loop_
_entity.id
_entity.type
_entity.pdbx_description
1 polymer ?
#
loop_
_entity_poly.entity_id
_entity_poly.type
_entity_poly.pdbx_seq_one_letter_code
_entity_poly.pdbx_strand_id
1 'polypeptide(L)'
;MNLNYTTYRIICSHPFGISRSTHDFYDIVYVYISDGEYLGRGEAAPSLRYNESTDKVIRQLESIDSLNNMTLDEGILWCKKNANEISSLEAALSTAWLDLWSLKKQRSISDFFKSGNNMLDTSFTISIGDLDLIPKKIEEAKTYNILKIKLGVNEEHDKNIIKLIRNETDKVIRVDANEGWDLDTGKKMCKWLADHNVEFVEQ
;
A
#
# COMPACT_ATOMS: atom_id res chain seq x y z
N MET A 1 0.91 27.36 12.48
CA MET A 1 1.53 26.03 12.31
C MET A 1 2.19 26.00 10.95
N ASN A 2 3.13 25.09 10.72
CA ASN A 2 3.89 25.00 9.48
C ASN A 2 3.58 23.69 8.76
N LEU A 3 3.32 23.77 7.46
CA LEU A 3 3.20 22.64 6.55
C LEU A 3 4.43 22.62 5.65
N ASN A 4 5.14 21.50 5.60
CA ASN A 4 6.28 21.29 4.71
C ASN A 4 6.15 19.94 4.02
N TYR A 5 6.88 19.75 2.92
CA TYR A 5 6.95 18.47 2.23
C TYR A 5 8.32 18.25 1.60
N THR A 6 8.62 16.98 1.29
CA THR A 6 9.77 16.62 0.45
C THR A 6 9.42 15.43 -0.42
N THR A 7 9.97 15.36 -1.62
CA THR A 7 9.80 14.22 -2.52
C THR A 7 10.88 13.19 -2.26
N TYR A 8 10.54 11.92 -2.45
CA TYR A 8 11.51 10.84 -2.35
C TYR A 8 11.19 9.75 -3.37
N ARG A 9 12.23 9.16 -3.96
CA ARG A 9 12.11 8.02 -4.86
C ARG A 9 12.54 6.76 -4.14
N ILE A 10 11.60 5.85 -3.94
CA ILE A 10 11.86 4.52 -3.40
C ILE A 10 12.20 3.59 -4.56
N ILE A 11 13.39 2.98 -4.53
CA ILE A 11 13.83 1.98 -5.52
C ILE A 11 13.43 0.59 -5.03
N CYS A 12 12.77 -0.18 -5.88
CA CYS A 12 12.38 -1.55 -5.56
C CYS A 12 13.60 -2.47 -5.62
N SER A 13 13.74 -3.39 -4.65
CA SER A 13 14.79 -4.41 -4.69
C SER A 13 14.65 -5.37 -5.88
N HIS A 14 13.40 -5.59 -6.31
CA HIS A 14 13.03 -6.31 -7.52
C HIS A 14 11.91 -5.54 -8.23
N PRO A 15 11.81 -5.57 -9.57
CA PRO A 15 10.68 -4.99 -10.28
C PRO A 15 9.33 -5.53 -9.74
N PHE A 16 8.41 -4.62 -9.42
CA PHE A 16 7.10 -4.96 -8.87
C PHE A 16 6.05 -5.00 -9.98
N GLY A 17 5.86 -6.19 -10.57
CA GLY A 17 4.85 -6.46 -11.58
C GLY A 17 3.47 -6.82 -11.02
N ILE A 18 2.45 -6.23 -11.62
CA ILE A 18 1.03 -6.60 -11.51
C ILE A 18 0.47 -6.84 -12.92
N SER A 19 -0.77 -7.30 -13.04
CA SER A 19 -1.43 -7.59 -14.34
C SER A 19 -1.39 -6.41 -15.33
N ARG A 20 -1.40 -5.16 -14.84
CA ARG A 20 -1.52 -3.93 -15.65
C ARG A 20 -0.20 -3.20 -15.89
N SER A 21 0.81 -3.39 -15.03
CA SER A 21 2.04 -2.59 -15.07
C SER A 21 3.17 -3.25 -14.27
N THR A 22 4.40 -2.79 -14.49
CA THR A 22 5.57 -3.13 -13.67
C THR A 22 6.27 -1.84 -13.27
N HIS A 23 6.73 -1.78 -12.02
CA HIS A 23 7.39 -0.60 -11.46
C HIS A 23 8.75 -0.98 -10.85
N ASP A 24 9.80 -0.24 -11.21
CA ASP A 24 11.12 -0.34 -10.59
C ASP A 24 11.29 0.63 -9.41
N PHE A 25 10.42 1.65 -9.33
CA PHE A 25 10.45 2.65 -8.28
C PHE A 25 9.07 3.28 -8.07
N TYR A 26 8.92 3.93 -6.91
CA TYR A 26 7.75 4.75 -6.57
C TYR A 26 8.23 6.14 -6.14
N ASP A 27 7.68 7.17 -6.78
CA ASP A 27 7.85 8.56 -6.37
C ASP A 27 6.78 8.91 -5.33
N ILE A 28 7.20 9.27 -4.13
CA ILE A 28 6.32 9.60 -3.00
C ILE A 28 6.56 11.03 -2.53
N VAL A 29 5.62 11.54 -1.73
CA VAL A 29 5.74 12.84 -1.05
C VAL A 29 5.58 12.65 0.45
N TYR A 30 6.62 12.94 1.21
CA TYR A 30 6.49 13.06 2.66
C TYR A 30 5.91 14.42 3.01
N VAL A 31 4.93 14.43 3.89
CA VAL A 31 4.23 15.62 4.38
C VAL A 31 4.49 15.78 5.87
N TYR A 32 4.79 17.01 6.28
CA TYR A 32 5.14 17.35 7.65
C TYR A 32 4.28 18.48 8.16
N ILE A 33 3.66 18.27 9.32
CA ILE A 33 2.88 19.31 10.01
C ILE A 33 3.52 19.58 11.37
N SER A 34 3.86 20.84 11.65
CA SER A 34 4.49 21.24 12.90
C SER A 34 3.80 22.41 13.58
N ASP A 35 3.73 22.37 14.91
CA ASP A 35 3.35 23.51 15.74
C ASP A 35 4.54 24.24 16.38
N GLY A 36 5.77 23.86 15.99
CA GLY A 36 7.02 24.42 16.52
C GLY A 36 7.66 23.58 17.63
N GLU A 37 6.88 22.74 18.33
CA GLU A 37 7.38 21.83 19.36
C GLU A 37 7.35 20.38 18.88
N TYR A 38 6.24 19.97 18.25
CA TYR A 38 6.06 18.64 17.70
C TYR A 38 6.03 18.66 16.18
N LEU A 39 6.37 17.53 15.57
CA LEU A 39 6.38 17.32 14.12
C LEU A 39 5.61 16.04 13.83
N GLY A 40 4.44 16.17 13.22
CA GLY A 40 3.67 15.06 12.67
C GLY A 40 4.09 14.75 11.24
N ARG A 41 4.05 13.47 10.88
CA ARG A 41 4.54 12.95 9.59
C ARG A 41 3.47 12.14 8.87
N GLY A 42 3.42 12.29 7.56
CA GLY A 42 2.58 11.48 6.69
C GLY A 42 3.25 11.28 5.34
N GLU A 43 2.70 10.37 4.54
CA GLU A 43 3.24 10.01 3.23
C GLU A 43 2.10 9.92 2.23
N ALA A 44 2.27 10.58 1.08
CA ALA A 44 1.43 10.40 -0.10
C ALA A 44 2.15 9.48 -1.07
N ALA A 45 1.53 8.34 -1.38
CA ALA A 45 1.94 7.41 -2.42
C ALA A 45 0.93 7.45 -3.59
N PRO A 46 1.05 8.42 -4.51
CA PRO A 46 0.05 8.62 -5.56
C PRO A 46 0.05 7.46 -6.56
N SER A 47 -1.15 7.10 -7.04
CA SER A 47 -1.32 6.03 -8.03
C SER A 47 -1.95 6.54 -9.31
N LEU A 48 -1.32 6.23 -10.44
CA LEU A 48 -1.87 6.51 -11.78
C LEU A 48 -3.25 5.86 -12.00
N ARG A 49 -3.51 4.72 -11.33
CA ARG A 49 -4.81 4.05 -11.36
C ARG A 49 -5.96 4.97 -10.91
N TYR A 50 -5.69 5.85 -9.94
CA TYR A 50 -6.65 6.82 -9.43
C TYR A 50 -6.45 8.21 -10.04
N ASN A 51 -5.74 8.29 -11.17
CA ASN A 51 -5.37 9.55 -11.83
C ASN A 51 -4.61 10.50 -10.88
N GLU A 52 -3.79 9.97 -9.98
CA GLU A 52 -2.93 10.75 -9.09
C GLU A 52 -1.48 10.73 -9.58
N SER A 53 -0.72 11.77 -9.24
CA SER A 53 0.71 11.83 -9.48
C SER A 53 1.40 12.70 -8.43
N THR A 54 2.70 12.51 -8.25
CA THR A 54 3.55 13.33 -7.38
C THR A 54 3.40 14.82 -7.68
N ASP A 55 3.36 15.19 -8.96
CA ASP A 55 3.13 16.58 -9.38
C ASP A 55 1.77 17.14 -8.95
N LYS A 56 0.69 16.33 -9.04
CA LYS A 56 -0.64 16.76 -8.59
C LYS A 56 -0.65 16.98 -7.07
N VAL A 57 -0.01 16.08 -6.32
CA VAL A 57 0.15 16.20 -4.87
C VAL A 57 0.91 17.48 -4.51
N ILE A 58 2.05 17.74 -5.17
CA ILE A 58 2.87 18.94 -4.92
C ILE A 58 2.10 20.22 -5.23
N ARG A 59 1.48 20.33 -6.41
CA ARG A 59 0.68 21.51 -6.78
C ARG A 59 -0.44 21.77 -5.78
N GLN A 60 -1.09 20.71 -5.30
CA GLN A 60 -2.12 20.85 -4.29
C GLN A 60 -1.55 21.32 -2.95
N LEU A 61 -0.41 20.76 -2.49
CA LEU A 61 0.29 21.22 -1.29
C LEU A 61 0.71 22.68 -1.38
N GLU A 62 1.23 23.12 -2.52
CA GLU A 62 1.64 24.52 -2.77
C GLU A 62 0.47 25.50 -2.75
N SER A 63 -0.76 25.03 -2.98
CA SER A 63 -1.97 25.87 -2.93
C SER A 63 -2.52 26.07 -1.51
N ILE A 64 -1.95 25.41 -0.50
CA ILE A 64 -2.42 25.48 0.89
C ILE A 64 -1.78 26.68 1.58
N ASP A 65 -2.54 27.78 1.71
CA ASP A 65 -2.00 29.05 2.22
C ASP A 65 -1.71 29.06 3.73
N SER A 66 -2.60 28.51 4.56
CA SER A 66 -2.44 28.61 6.03
C SER A 66 -3.00 27.43 6.80
N LEU A 67 -2.27 27.08 7.86
CA LEU A 67 -2.64 26.05 8.83
C LEU A 67 -2.70 26.65 10.24
N ASN A 68 -3.89 26.61 10.81
CA ASN A 68 -4.18 27.07 12.16
C ASN A 68 -4.14 25.90 13.15
N ASN A 69 -3.99 26.22 14.43
CA ASN A 69 -4.19 25.24 15.48
C ASN A 69 -5.67 24.86 15.55
N MET A 70 -5.96 23.56 15.53
CA MET A 70 -7.31 23.01 15.41
C MET A 70 -7.47 21.84 16.39
N THR A 71 -8.72 21.48 16.69
CA THR A 71 -9.03 20.20 17.31
C THR A 71 -8.71 19.03 16.37
N LEU A 72 -8.79 17.79 16.87
CA LEU A 72 -8.59 16.61 16.04
C LEU A 72 -9.57 16.59 14.86
N ASP A 73 -10.87 16.73 15.16
CA ASP A 73 -11.94 16.62 14.16
C ASP A 73 -11.91 17.75 13.12
N GLU A 74 -11.66 18.99 13.56
CA GLU A 74 -11.49 20.14 12.66
C GLU A 74 -10.29 19.94 11.73
N GLY A 75 -9.19 19.40 12.25
CA GLY A 75 -8.01 19.12 11.44
C GLY A 75 -8.23 18.00 10.43
N ILE A 76 -8.97 16.94 10.77
CA ILE A 76 -9.36 15.90 9.81
C ILE A 76 -10.23 16.48 8.68
N LEU A 77 -11.19 17.35 9.02
CA LEU A 77 -12.00 18.04 8.01
C LEU A 77 -11.15 18.98 7.14
N TRP A 78 -10.18 19.68 7.75
CA TRP A 78 -9.21 20.48 7.03
C TRP A 78 -8.36 19.63 6.08
N CYS A 79 -7.87 18.46 6.51
CA CYS A 79 -7.07 17.55 5.67
C CYS A 79 -7.86 17.13 4.43
N LYS A 80 -9.10 16.68 4.61
CA LYS A 80 -9.99 16.28 3.52
C LYS A 80 -10.26 17.43 2.55
N LYS A 81 -10.58 18.61 3.06
CA LYS A 81 -10.82 19.81 2.23
C LYS A 81 -9.59 20.18 1.41
N ASN A 82 -8.41 20.19 2.03
CA ASN A 82 -7.18 20.64 1.37
C ASN A 82 -6.52 19.56 0.50
N ALA A 83 -6.89 18.29 0.67
CA ALA A 83 -6.49 17.22 -0.23
C ALA A 83 -7.19 17.32 -1.60
N ASN A 84 -8.34 17.99 -1.68
CA ASN A 84 -9.05 18.29 -2.93
C ASN A 84 -9.25 17.04 -3.81
N GLU A 85 -9.81 15.99 -3.21
CA GLU A 85 -10.10 14.68 -3.84
C GLU A 85 -8.86 13.86 -4.25
N ILE A 86 -7.64 14.31 -3.91
CA ILE A 86 -6.42 13.51 -4.04
C ILE A 86 -6.31 12.62 -2.78
N SER A 87 -6.69 11.35 -2.92
CA SER A 87 -6.79 10.38 -1.83
C SER A 87 -5.45 10.12 -1.17
N SER A 88 -4.35 10.02 -1.93
CA SER A 88 -3.01 9.86 -1.34
C SER A 88 -2.59 11.07 -0.51
N LEU A 89 -2.98 12.28 -0.91
CA LEU A 89 -2.71 13.49 -0.14
C LEU A 89 -3.61 13.60 1.09
N GLU A 90 -4.88 13.18 1.01
CA GLU A 90 -5.77 13.09 2.18
C GLU A 90 -5.18 12.14 3.23
N ALA A 91 -4.69 10.98 2.81
CA ALA A 91 -3.99 10.03 3.67
C ALA A 91 -2.74 10.65 4.30
N ALA A 92 -1.92 11.35 3.53
CA ALA A 92 -0.70 12.00 4.04
C ALA A 92 -1.01 13.11 5.05
N LEU A 93 -1.93 14.01 4.73
CA LEU A 93 -2.30 15.13 5.61
C LEU A 93 -2.96 14.62 6.90
N SER A 94 -3.90 13.68 6.80
CA SER A 94 -4.60 13.13 7.96
C SER A 94 -3.67 12.32 8.86
N THR A 95 -2.73 11.56 8.28
CA THR A 95 -1.69 10.83 9.05
C THR A 95 -0.76 11.82 9.76
N ALA A 96 -0.25 12.84 9.06
CA ALA A 96 0.60 13.87 9.67
C ALA A 96 -0.12 14.63 10.78
N TRP A 97 -1.41 14.94 10.58
CA TRP A 97 -2.22 15.61 11.59
C TRP A 97 -2.45 14.73 12.83
N LEU A 98 -2.81 13.45 12.63
CA LEU A 98 -3.02 12.49 13.70
C LEU A 98 -1.73 12.22 14.48
N ASP A 99 -0.60 12.07 13.78
CA ASP A 99 0.73 11.91 14.39
C ASP A 99 1.04 13.11 15.28
N LEU A 100 0.92 14.33 14.76
CA LEU A 100 1.13 15.56 15.55
C LEU A 100 0.21 15.62 16.78
N TRP A 101 -1.09 15.37 16.60
CA TRP A 101 -2.05 15.40 17.68
C TRP A 101 -1.71 14.36 18.77
N SER A 102 -1.30 13.16 18.35
CA SER A 102 -0.94 12.06 19.25
C SER A 102 0.31 12.39 20.09
N LEU A 103 1.32 12.98 19.46
CA LEU A 103 2.54 13.45 20.12
C LEU A 103 2.23 14.51 21.18
N LYS A 104 1.40 15.50 20.86
CA LYS A 104 0.95 16.54 21.80
C LYS A 104 0.17 15.98 23.00
N LYS A 105 -0.48 14.83 22.82
CA LYS A 105 -1.21 14.12 23.88
C LYS A 105 -0.34 13.08 24.60
N GLN A 106 0.93 12.94 24.22
CA GLN A 106 1.85 11.93 24.74
C GLN A 106 1.21 10.53 24.67
N ARG A 107 0.52 10.25 23.56
CA ARG A 107 -0.23 9.01 23.34
C ARG A 107 0.15 8.44 21.98
N SER A 108 0.40 7.14 21.89
CA SER A 108 0.66 6.51 20.60
C SER A 108 -0.62 6.45 19.75
N ILE A 109 -0.47 6.40 18.42
CA ILE A 109 -1.59 6.19 17.50
C ILE A 109 -2.26 4.83 17.77
N SER A 110 -1.48 3.79 18.11
CA SER A 110 -2.00 2.47 18.50
C SER A 110 -2.93 2.56 19.72
N ASP A 111 -2.51 3.29 20.76
CA ASP A 111 -3.34 3.51 21.95
C ASP A 111 -4.59 4.28 21.60
N PHE A 112 -4.51 5.28 20.71
CA PHE A 112 -5.66 6.04 20.24
C PHE A 112 -6.73 5.14 19.60
N PHE A 113 -6.32 4.25 18.69
CA PHE A 113 -7.21 3.28 18.05
C PHE A 113 -7.54 2.06 18.92
N LYS A 114 -6.91 1.91 20.09
CA LYS A 114 -7.05 0.75 20.98
C LYS A 114 -6.74 -0.57 20.24
N SER A 115 -5.76 -0.55 19.34
CA SER A 115 -5.36 -1.72 18.55
C SER A 115 -4.67 -2.81 19.37
N GLY A 116 -4.22 -2.49 20.59
CA GLY A 116 -3.48 -3.42 21.43
C GLY A 116 -2.11 -3.79 20.85
N ASN A 117 -1.53 -4.87 21.36
CA ASN A 117 -0.20 -5.36 20.94
C ASN A 117 -0.25 -6.62 20.07
N ASN A 118 -1.44 -7.00 19.59
CA ASN A 118 -1.62 -8.18 18.76
C ASN A 118 -1.16 -7.87 17.34
N MET A 119 0.10 -8.11 17.04
CA MET A 119 0.61 -8.00 15.68
C MET A 119 0.03 -9.13 14.83
N LEU A 120 -0.64 -8.76 13.74
CA LEU A 120 -1.16 -9.70 12.76
C LEU A 120 -0.05 -10.14 11.81
N ASP A 121 -0.12 -11.38 11.34
CA ASP A 121 0.75 -11.85 10.27
C ASP A 121 0.49 -11.05 8.98
N THR A 122 1.54 -10.40 8.50
CA THR A 122 1.53 -9.79 7.17
C THR A 122 1.91 -10.83 6.12
N SER A 123 1.42 -10.63 4.89
CA SER A 123 1.78 -11.47 3.74
C SER A 123 2.92 -10.87 2.94
N PHE A 124 3.87 -11.70 2.50
CA PHE A 124 4.89 -11.26 1.53
C PHE A 124 4.37 -11.38 0.11
N THR A 125 4.50 -10.33 -0.70
CA THR A 125 3.98 -10.34 -2.07
C THR A 125 5.03 -10.85 -3.07
N ILE A 126 4.68 -11.88 -3.83
CA ILE A 126 5.42 -12.32 -5.02
C ILE A 126 4.73 -11.71 -6.25
N SER A 127 5.41 -10.73 -6.85
CA SER A 127 4.97 -10.03 -8.07
C SER A 127 5.06 -10.91 -9.32
N ILE A 128 4.26 -10.57 -10.34
CA ILE A 128 4.43 -11.11 -11.70
C ILE A 128 5.81 -10.68 -12.20
N GLY A 129 6.55 -11.61 -12.82
CA GLY A 129 7.88 -11.37 -13.33
C GLY A 129 8.54 -12.67 -13.77
N ASP A 130 9.88 -12.70 -13.72
CA ASP A 130 10.66 -13.88 -14.05
C ASP A 130 10.34 -15.06 -13.10
N LEU A 131 9.91 -16.18 -13.69
CA LEU A 131 9.52 -17.39 -12.98
C LEU A 131 10.73 -18.11 -12.38
N ASP A 132 11.92 -17.96 -12.97
CA ASP A 132 13.16 -18.58 -12.47
C ASP A 132 13.58 -17.99 -11.12
N LEU A 133 13.04 -16.82 -10.75
CA LEU A 133 13.28 -16.16 -9.47
C LEU A 133 12.33 -16.60 -8.35
N ILE A 134 11.32 -17.44 -8.63
CA ILE A 134 10.35 -17.88 -7.62
C ILE A 134 11.03 -18.53 -6.40
N PRO A 135 11.97 -19.50 -6.54
CA PRO A 135 12.62 -20.11 -5.38
C PRO A 135 13.36 -19.08 -4.52
N LYS A 136 14.04 -18.12 -5.16
CA LYS A 136 14.73 -17.03 -4.46
C LYS A 136 13.75 -16.13 -3.70
N LYS A 137 12.63 -15.73 -4.32
CA LYS A 137 11.59 -14.91 -3.67
C LYS A 137 10.94 -15.63 -2.48
N ILE A 138 10.78 -16.95 -2.56
CA ILE A 138 10.25 -17.77 -1.46
C ILE A 138 11.25 -17.81 -0.28
N GLU A 139 12.54 -17.96 -0.57
CA GLU A 139 13.59 -17.88 0.46
C GLU A 139 13.66 -16.49 1.12
N GLU A 140 13.55 -15.41 0.33
CA GLU A 140 13.43 -14.04 0.85
C GLU A 140 12.19 -13.87 1.75
N ALA A 141 11.11 -14.61 1.46
CA ALA A 141 9.86 -14.60 2.20
C ALA A 141 9.81 -15.59 3.38
N LYS A 142 10.93 -16.26 3.74
CA LYS A 142 10.90 -17.37 4.71
C LYS A 142 10.28 -17.02 6.07
N THR A 143 10.46 -15.79 6.54
CA THR A 143 9.95 -15.28 7.83
C THR A 143 8.46 -14.96 7.80
N TYR A 144 7.83 -14.94 6.64
CA TYR A 144 6.41 -14.65 6.48
C TYR A 144 5.61 -15.96 6.44
N ASN A 145 4.52 -16.04 7.20
CA ASN A 145 3.67 -17.22 7.23
C ASN A 145 2.75 -17.32 6.00
N ILE A 146 2.49 -16.18 5.35
CA ILE A 146 1.52 -16.04 4.27
C ILE A 146 2.20 -15.41 3.05
N LEU A 147 1.93 -15.96 1.88
CA LEU A 147 2.37 -15.40 0.60
C LEU A 147 1.17 -14.79 -0.14
N LYS A 148 1.33 -13.59 -0.69
CA LYS A 148 0.38 -12.97 -1.61
C LYS A 148 0.92 -13.07 -3.03
N ILE A 149 0.22 -13.75 -3.92
CA ILE A 149 0.70 -14.02 -5.29
C ILE A 149 -0.07 -13.16 -6.27
N LYS A 150 0.66 -12.35 -7.04
CA LYS A 150 0.08 -11.56 -8.13
C LYS A 150 -0.18 -12.46 -9.34
N LEU A 151 -1.42 -12.47 -9.81
CA LEU A 151 -1.89 -13.21 -10.99
C LEU A 151 -2.61 -12.23 -11.94
N GLY A 152 -3.28 -12.75 -12.97
CA GLY A 152 -4.09 -11.95 -13.87
C GLY A 152 -3.47 -11.72 -15.24
N VAL A 153 -2.52 -12.55 -15.66
CA VAL A 153 -1.94 -12.48 -17.02
C VAL A 153 -2.77 -13.32 -17.99
N ASN A 154 -2.93 -14.61 -17.70
CA ASN A 154 -3.85 -15.54 -18.36
C ASN A 154 -3.90 -16.86 -17.55
N GLU A 155 -4.92 -17.69 -17.79
CA GLU A 155 -5.12 -18.93 -17.03
C GLU A 155 -3.91 -19.87 -17.01
N GLU A 156 -3.21 -20.05 -18.13
CA GLU A 156 -2.10 -20.99 -18.23
C GLU A 156 -0.90 -20.49 -17.42
N HIS A 157 -0.54 -19.22 -17.62
CA HIS A 157 0.55 -18.55 -16.91
C HIS A 157 0.29 -18.54 -15.39
N ASP A 158 -0.92 -18.16 -14.98
CA ASP A 158 -1.29 -18.03 -13.57
C ASP A 158 -1.28 -19.39 -12.85
N LYS A 159 -1.78 -20.45 -13.51
CA LYS A 159 -1.71 -21.83 -12.99
C LYS A 159 -0.27 -22.31 -12.87
N ASN A 160 0.61 -21.92 -13.81
CA ASN A 160 2.02 -22.29 -13.76
C ASN A 160 2.73 -21.65 -12.56
N ILE A 161 2.49 -20.36 -12.28
CA ILE A 161 3.01 -19.67 -11.10
C ILE A 161 2.63 -20.43 -9.82
N ILE A 162 1.36 -20.76 -9.65
CA ILE A 162 0.87 -21.43 -8.44
C ILE A 162 1.51 -22.82 -8.29
N LYS A 163 1.63 -23.59 -9.37
CA LYS A 163 2.30 -24.90 -9.34
C LYS A 163 3.77 -24.78 -8.94
N LEU A 164 4.50 -23.83 -9.53
CA LEU A 164 5.91 -23.60 -9.19
C LEU A 164 6.07 -23.25 -7.72
N ILE A 165 5.24 -22.34 -7.19
CA ILE A 165 5.29 -21.98 -5.77
C ILE A 165 4.95 -23.19 -4.88
N ARG A 166 3.95 -23.99 -5.26
CA ARG A 166 3.54 -25.18 -4.51
C ARG A 166 4.59 -26.30 -4.50
N ASN A 167 5.47 -26.35 -5.50
CA ASN A 167 6.62 -27.26 -5.46
C ASN A 167 7.66 -26.85 -4.40
N GLU A 168 7.68 -25.58 -4.00
CA GLU A 168 8.66 -25.02 -3.06
C GLU A 168 8.10 -24.86 -1.65
N THR A 169 6.78 -24.67 -1.48
CA THR A 169 6.19 -24.38 -0.17
C THR A 169 4.69 -24.67 -0.05
N ASP A 170 4.30 -25.12 1.15
CA ASP A 170 2.90 -25.31 1.57
C ASP A 170 2.34 -24.13 2.38
N LYS A 171 3.05 -22.99 2.44
CA LYS A 171 2.55 -21.76 3.10
C LYS A 171 1.17 -21.36 2.58
N VAL A 172 0.39 -20.70 3.44
CA VAL A 172 -0.92 -20.13 3.06
C VAL A 172 -0.71 -19.15 1.91
N ILE A 173 -1.50 -19.30 0.83
CA ILE A 173 -1.47 -18.40 -0.31
C ILE A 173 -2.74 -17.55 -0.33
N ARG A 174 -2.56 -16.27 -0.58
CA ARG A 174 -3.61 -15.33 -1.02
C ARG A 174 -3.29 -14.93 -2.45
N VAL A 175 -4.28 -14.77 -3.31
CA VAL A 175 -4.03 -14.32 -4.68
C VAL A 175 -4.70 -12.98 -4.95
N ASP A 176 -4.07 -12.19 -5.81
CA ASP A 176 -4.61 -10.92 -6.30
C ASP A 176 -4.39 -10.87 -7.81
N ALA A 177 -5.50 -10.91 -8.55
CA ALA A 177 -5.48 -10.92 -10.02
C ALA A 177 -5.39 -9.51 -10.62
N ASN A 178 -5.46 -8.47 -9.78
CA ASN A 178 -5.50 -7.08 -10.19
C ASN A 178 -6.39 -6.80 -11.42
N GLU A 179 -7.66 -7.23 -11.38
CA GLU A 179 -8.63 -7.08 -12.49
C GLU A 179 -8.22 -7.74 -13.82
N GLY A 180 -7.20 -8.60 -13.82
CA GLY A 180 -6.72 -9.28 -15.02
C GLY A 180 -7.61 -10.43 -15.49
N TRP A 181 -8.60 -10.82 -14.70
CA TRP A 181 -9.58 -11.85 -15.07
C TRP A 181 -10.92 -11.24 -15.40
N ASP A 182 -11.54 -11.72 -16.47
CA ASP A 182 -12.98 -11.57 -16.68
C ASP A 182 -13.77 -12.49 -15.73
N LEU A 183 -15.10 -12.36 -15.74
CA LEU A 183 -15.97 -13.12 -14.85
C LEU A 183 -15.84 -14.64 -15.04
N ASP A 184 -15.71 -15.11 -16.28
CA ASP A 184 -15.69 -16.55 -16.57
C ASP A 184 -14.34 -17.16 -16.21
N THR A 185 -13.25 -16.47 -16.52
CA THR A 185 -11.89 -16.80 -16.09
C THR A 185 -11.80 -16.80 -14.57
N GLY A 186 -12.31 -15.76 -13.91
CA GLY A 186 -12.35 -15.67 -12.44
C GLY A 186 -13.08 -16.84 -11.81
N LYS A 187 -14.26 -17.22 -12.32
CA LYS A 187 -15.00 -18.40 -11.83
C LYS A 187 -14.21 -19.70 -11.99
N LYS A 188 -13.54 -19.90 -13.13
CA LYS A 188 -12.71 -21.10 -13.37
C LYS A 188 -11.49 -21.12 -12.47
N MET A 189 -10.79 -20.00 -12.35
CA MET A 189 -9.60 -19.86 -11.52
C MET A 189 -9.94 -20.05 -10.05
N CYS A 190 -11.01 -19.45 -9.52
CA CYS A 190 -11.43 -19.67 -8.13
C CYS A 190 -11.69 -21.15 -7.82
N LYS A 191 -12.36 -21.88 -8.73
CA LYS A 191 -12.57 -23.33 -8.57
C LYS A 191 -11.25 -24.10 -8.52
N TRP A 192 -10.34 -23.80 -9.46
CA TRP A 192 -9.05 -24.46 -9.52
C TRP A 192 -8.16 -24.13 -8.32
N LEU A 193 -8.15 -22.88 -7.86
CA LEU A 193 -7.34 -22.41 -6.72
C LEU A 193 -7.82 -22.98 -5.38
N ALA A 194 -9.10 -23.32 -5.25
CA ALA A 194 -9.64 -23.98 -4.06
C ALA A 194 -8.93 -25.31 -3.78
N ASP A 195 -8.50 -26.02 -4.83
CA ASP A 195 -7.76 -27.29 -4.72
C ASP A 195 -6.26 -27.08 -4.40
N HIS A 196 -5.77 -25.82 -4.30
CA HIS A 196 -4.36 -25.47 -4.14
C HIS A 196 -4.06 -24.71 -2.83
N ASN A 197 -4.89 -24.90 -1.80
CA ASN A 197 -4.73 -24.27 -0.48
C ASN A 197 -4.59 -22.73 -0.56
N VAL A 198 -5.45 -22.11 -1.36
CA VAL A 198 -5.56 -20.65 -1.45
C VAL A 198 -6.64 -20.17 -0.50
N GLU A 199 -6.29 -19.26 0.40
CA GLU A 199 -7.18 -18.73 1.45
C GLU A 199 -8.27 -17.82 0.86
N PHE A 200 -7.89 -16.92 -0.05
CA PHE A 200 -8.84 -16.07 -0.77
C PHE A 200 -8.29 -15.55 -2.11
N VAL A 201 -9.20 -15.00 -2.90
CA VAL A 201 -8.96 -14.36 -4.20
C VAL A 201 -9.40 -12.89 -4.13
N GLU A 202 -8.51 -11.97 -4.49
CA GLU A 202 -8.73 -10.52 -4.53
C GLU A 202 -8.83 -10.01 -5.99
N GLN A 203 -9.84 -9.16 -6.27
CA GLN A 203 -9.56 -7.72 -6.32
C GLN A 203 -10.34 -7.01 -5.21
#